data_AF-A0A4V2YZ43-F1
#
_entry.id   AF-A0A4V2YZ43-F1
#
_cell.length_a   1.000
_cell.length_b   1.000
_cell.length_c   1.000
_cell.angle_alpha   90.00
_cell.angle_beta   90.00
_cell.angle_gamma   90.00
#
_symmetry.space_group_name_H-M   'P 1'
#
loop_
_entity.id
_entity.type
_entity.pdbx_description
1 polymer ?
#
loop_
_entity_poly.entity_id
_entity_poly.type
_entity_poly.pdbx_seq_one_letter_code
_entity_poly.pdbx_strand_id
1 'polypeptide(L)'
;MKTNIKYIIGAFFLLFFLVTSCTEETYSLGELKAPTNIVINTEVVGKDATHPNGNGTGQVKISITGDNILGSKIDYDANNAVEWVILPSNSVTKTFDSATGINTYKVTVVVSGIGGTSTNLTKDITVRYDFTPDPVIVTNVTNNSSKSWVVDKSVAGHLGVGPWSGSVTPEWYAAAINEKAACCNCLYTTKFTFAKVAATGTYTLTVASPDGIFTKTGALAGGLPGIPATGDEGCYPYAGGTSDFVFSGSSTGIAASTPSTQVAIKLSGTNTFIGYGATLKAYEIMVVTPTYMYLRVQGTETGNAWYLKLKPAL
;
A
#
# COMPACT_ATOMS: atom_id res chain seq x y z
N MET A 1 -66.20 -39.32 38.31
CA MET A 1 -65.42 -38.23 37.68
C MET A 1 -64.16 -38.82 37.07
N LYS A 2 -64.19 -39.11 35.76
CA LYS A 2 -63.06 -39.63 34.96
C LYS A 2 -62.57 -38.55 33.99
N THR A 3 -62.07 -37.45 34.53
CA THR A 3 -61.50 -36.37 33.73
C THR A 3 -60.76 -35.49 34.72
N ASN A 4 -59.43 -35.41 34.59
CA ASN A 4 -58.55 -34.31 35.04
C ASN A 4 -57.08 -34.75 35.19
N ILE A 5 -56.81 -36.05 35.39
CA ILE A 5 -55.43 -36.56 35.50
C ILE A 5 -54.62 -36.37 34.21
N LYS A 6 -55.28 -36.47 33.04
CA LYS A 6 -54.64 -36.28 31.72
C LYS A 6 -54.17 -34.83 31.51
N TYR A 7 -54.91 -33.85 32.05
CA TYR A 7 -54.55 -32.43 31.96
C TYR A 7 -53.44 -32.06 32.94
N ILE A 8 -53.41 -32.68 34.13
CA ILE A 8 -52.32 -32.49 35.10
C ILE A 8 -51.01 -33.07 34.58
N ILE A 9 -51.02 -34.27 33.99
CA ILE A 9 -49.83 -34.89 33.39
C ILE A 9 -49.35 -34.06 32.18
N GLY A 10 -50.26 -33.56 31.34
CA GLY A 10 -49.93 -32.68 30.22
C GLY A 10 -49.31 -31.35 30.65
N ALA A 11 -49.85 -30.72 31.72
CA ALA A 11 -49.30 -29.50 32.28
C ALA A 11 -47.91 -29.71 32.90
N PHE A 12 -47.69 -30.86 33.57
CA PHE A 12 -46.39 -31.20 34.16
C PHE A 12 -45.33 -31.50 33.08
N PHE A 13 -45.72 -32.15 31.97
CA PHE A 13 -44.83 -32.37 30.83
C PHE A 13 -44.46 -31.06 30.11
N LEU A 14 -45.42 -30.12 29.98
CA LEU A 14 -45.18 -28.81 29.37
C LEU A 14 -44.25 -27.94 30.23
N LEU A 15 -44.37 -28.02 31.56
CA LEU A 15 -43.49 -27.32 32.50
C LEU A 15 -42.06 -27.89 32.50
N PHE A 16 -41.89 -29.19 32.25
CA PHE A 16 -40.59 -29.85 32.15
C PHE A 16 -39.80 -29.42 30.89
N PHE A 17 -40.49 -29.13 29.78
CA PHE A 17 -39.85 -28.60 28.56
C PHE A 17 -39.42 -27.12 28.68
N LEU A 18 -40.04 -26.34 29.58
CA LEU A 18 -39.70 -24.93 29.81
C LEU A 18 -38.44 -24.74 30.66
N VAL A 19 -38.01 -25.76 31.42
CA VAL A 19 -36.81 -25.68 32.28
C VAL A 19 -35.55 -26.26 31.64
N THR A 20 -35.65 -26.93 30.48
CA THR A 20 -34.49 -27.50 29.77
C THR A 20 -33.97 -26.61 28.63
N SER A 21 -34.57 -25.45 28.34
CA SER A 21 -34.19 -24.61 27.18
C SER A 21 -33.22 -23.46 27.48
N CYS A 22 -32.62 -23.41 28.67
CA CYS A 22 -31.59 -22.43 29.01
C CYS A 22 -30.39 -23.10 29.67
N THR A 23 -29.71 -23.99 28.94
CA THR A 23 -28.28 -24.17 29.21
C THR A 23 -27.55 -23.03 28.51
N GLU A 24 -27.33 -21.93 29.23
CA GLU A 24 -26.39 -20.90 28.79
C GLU A 24 -25.02 -21.56 28.69
N GLU A 25 -24.48 -21.73 27.48
CA GLU A 25 -23.10 -22.18 27.32
C GLU A 25 -22.18 -21.12 27.92
N THR A 26 -21.56 -21.44 29.05
CA THR A 26 -20.59 -20.57 29.70
C THR A 26 -19.26 -20.67 28.95
N TYR A 27 -19.05 -19.75 28.01
CA TYR A 27 -17.74 -19.58 27.38
C TYR A 27 -16.77 -18.93 28.38
N SER A 28 -15.69 -19.63 28.71
CA SER A 28 -14.55 -19.05 29.44
C SER A 28 -13.35 -18.92 28.51
N LEU A 29 -12.69 -17.76 28.52
CA LEU A 29 -11.56 -17.45 27.65
C LEU A 29 -10.22 -18.04 28.15
N GLY A 30 -10.25 -18.86 29.21
CA GLY A 30 -9.04 -19.33 29.89
C GLY A 30 -8.26 -18.19 30.57
N GLU A 31 -7.01 -18.47 30.94
CA GLU A 31 -6.11 -17.47 31.54
C GLU A 31 -5.66 -16.45 30.48
N LEU A 32 -5.99 -15.18 30.71
CA LEU A 32 -5.57 -14.08 29.85
C LEU A 32 -4.12 -13.70 30.17
N LYS A 33 -3.20 -14.09 29.27
CA LYS A 33 -1.78 -13.83 29.44
C LYS A 33 -1.25 -12.92 28.34
N ALA A 34 -0.97 -11.67 28.72
CA ALA A 34 -0.38 -10.68 27.82
C ALA A 34 1.06 -11.08 27.43
N PRO A 35 1.50 -10.73 26.22
CA PRO A 35 2.89 -10.94 25.81
C PRO A 35 3.86 -10.14 26.68
N THR A 36 4.95 -10.76 27.15
CA THR A 36 5.95 -10.16 28.05
C THR A 36 7.37 -10.38 27.53
N ASN A 37 8.34 -9.63 28.07
CA ASN A 37 9.76 -9.73 27.70
C ASN A 37 10.00 -9.58 26.19
N ILE A 38 9.20 -8.72 25.55
CA ILE A 38 9.24 -8.55 24.10
C ILE A 38 10.48 -7.76 23.70
N VAL A 39 11.18 -8.25 22.69
CA VAL A 39 12.35 -7.60 22.10
C VAL A 39 12.17 -7.51 20.58
N ILE A 40 12.39 -6.30 20.04
CA ILE A 40 12.50 -6.06 18.59
C ILE A 40 13.97 -6.21 18.20
N ASN A 41 14.32 -7.36 17.63
CA ASN A 41 15.65 -7.62 17.10
C ASN A 41 15.78 -7.05 15.70
N THR A 42 16.94 -6.46 15.39
CA THR A 42 17.17 -5.75 14.12
C THR A 42 18.60 -6.01 13.65
N GLU A 43 18.74 -6.55 12.45
CA GLU A 43 20.03 -6.74 11.77
C GLU A 43 20.02 -5.88 10.49
N VAL A 44 20.78 -4.78 10.50
CA VAL A 44 20.97 -3.95 9.31
C VAL A 44 21.97 -4.64 8.38
N VAL A 45 21.55 -4.93 7.15
CA VAL A 45 22.36 -5.72 6.21
C VAL A 45 23.64 -4.97 5.84
N GLY A 46 24.77 -5.67 5.95
CA GLY A 46 26.09 -5.11 5.66
C GLY A 46 26.57 -4.09 6.69
N LYS A 47 26.03 -4.10 7.91
CA LYS A 47 26.54 -3.28 9.01
C LYS A 47 27.84 -3.85 9.55
N ASP A 48 28.87 -3.02 9.58
CA ASP A 48 30.19 -3.33 10.18
C ASP A 48 30.82 -2.04 10.77
N ALA A 49 32.08 -2.12 11.22
CA ALA A 49 32.78 -0.99 11.85
C ALA A 49 32.98 0.21 10.90
N THR A 50 33.09 -0.03 9.60
CA THR A 50 33.24 0.99 8.55
C THR A 50 31.91 1.42 7.93
N HIS A 51 30.87 0.58 8.05
CA HIS A 51 29.52 0.80 7.55
C HIS A 51 28.49 0.73 8.69
N PRO A 52 28.48 1.67 9.65
CA PRO A 52 27.64 1.58 10.85
C PRO A 52 26.12 1.57 10.56
N ASN A 53 25.72 2.06 9.39
CA ASN A 53 24.33 2.15 8.94
C ASN A 53 24.01 1.18 7.78
N GLY A 54 24.85 0.17 7.55
CA GLY A 54 24.67 -0.83 6.50
C GLY A 54 25.36 -0.50 5.19
N ASN A 55 25.25 -1.43 4.24
CA ASN A 55 25.94 -1.38 2.93
C ASN A 55 25.24 -0.49 1.88
N GLY A 56 24.17 0.24 2.23
CA GLY A 56 23.41 1.06 1.29
C GLY A 56 22.19 0.38 0.68
N THR A 57 21.93 -0.89 1.00
CA THR A 57 20.74 -1.60 0.46
C THR A 57 19.43 -1.17 1.12
N GLY A 58 19.46 -0.48 2.26
CA GLY A 58 18.26 -0.20 3.04
C GLY A 58 17.65 -1.44 3.74
N GLN A 59 18.23 -2.64 3.58
CA GLN A 59 17.63 -3.87 4.09
C GLN A 59 17.91 -4.08 5.58
N VAL A 60 16.86 -4.42 6.31
CA VAL A 60 16.91 -4.77 7.74
C VAL A 60 16.11 -6.04 7.96
N LYS A 61 16.74 -7.03 8.59
CA LYS A 61 16.03 -8.21 9.11
C LYS A 61 15.49 -7.86 10.49
N ILE A 62 14.20 -8.03 10.67
CA ILE A 62 13.48 -7.72 11.91
C ILE A 62 12.88 -9.02 12.44
N SER A 63 13.06 -9.30 13.73
CA SER A 63 12.38 -10.41 14.40
C SER A 63 11.90 -10.02 15.79
N ILE A 64 10.75 -10.54 16.17
CA ILE A 64 10.10 -10.27 17.46
C ILE A 64 10.20 -11.52 18.32
N THR A 65 10.83 -11.38 19.48
CA THR A 65 11.00 -12.46 20.46
C THR A 65 10.38 -12.07 21.79
N GLY A 66 9.96 -13.05 22.58
CA GLY A 66 9.44 -12.85 23.93
C GLY A 66 8.47 -13.98 24.31
N ASP A 67 7.77 -13.81 25.42
CA ASP A 67 6.91 -14.83 26.00
C ASP A 67 5.43 -14.61 25.63
N ASN A 68 4.68 -15.70 25.50
CA ASN A 68 3.23 -15.71 25.26
C ASN A 68 2.80 -14.98 23.97
N ILE A 69 3.65 -15.03 22.93
CA ILE A 69 3.37 -14.46 21.62
C ILE A 69 2.54 -15.44 20.78
N LEU A 70 1.34 -15.03 20.38
CA LEU A 70 0.53 -15.74 19.38
C LEU A 70 0.73 -15.18 17.97
N GLY A 71 1.09 -13.91 17.85
CA GLY A 71 1.39 -13.27 16.57
C GLY A 71 1.83 -11.83 16.76
N SER A 72 2.35 -11.24 15.69
CA SER A 72 2.75 -9.83 15.69
C SER A 72 2.43 -9.16 14.36
N LYS A 73 2.23 -7.85 14.46
CA LYS A 73 2.11 -6.94 13.32
C LYS A 73 2.99 -5.73 13.56
N ILE A 74 3.51 -5.16 12.48
CA ILE A 74 4.45 -4.04 12.51
C ILE A 74 3.96 -2.92 11.62
N ASP A 75 4.22 -1.69 12.05
CA ASP A 75 4.17 -0.46 11.28
C ASP A 75 5.61 0.08 11.18
N TYR A 76 6.02 0.49 9.98
CA TYR A 76 7.45 0.73 9.69
C TYR A 76 7.90 2.18 9.85
N ASP A 77 6.97 3.10 10.05
CA ASP A 77 7.27 4.49 10.34
C ASP A 77 6.21 5.10 11.26
N ALA A 78 6.39 6.37 11.63
CA ALA A 78 5.44 7.09 12.49
C ALA A 78 4.95 8.38 11.82
N ASN A 79 5.21 8.54 10.53
CA ASN A 79 5.04 9.80 9.79
C ASN A 79 3.79 9.79 8.90
N ASN A 80 3.17 8.62 8.70
CA ASN A 80 1.92 8.47 7.95
C ASN A 80 0.85 7.75 8.79
N ALA A 81 -0.30 7.46 8.16
CA ALA A 81 -1.35 6.68 8.80
C ALA A 81 -0.88 5.23 8.98
N VAL A 82 -1.04 4.71 10.20
CA VAL A 82 -0.59 3.36 10.59
C VAL A 82 -0.98 2.29 9.58
N GLU A 83 0.01 1.59 9.04
CA GLU A 83 -0.18 0.47 8.11
C GLU A 83 0.32 -0.82 8.76
N TRP A 84 -0.61 -1.60 9.31
CA TRP A 84 -0.25 -2.86 9.97
C TRP A 84 0.11 -3.96 8.97
N VAL A 85 1.38 -4.38 8.99
CA VAL A 85 1.86 -5.55 8.28
C VAL A 85 1.98 -6.73 9.24
N ILE A 86 1.25 -7.80 8.97
CA ILE A 86 1.35 -9.05 9.73
C ILE A 86 2.76 -9.65 9.51
N LEU A 87 3.36 -10.17 10.58
CA LEU A 87 4.67 -10.82 10.55
C LEU A 87 4.52 -12.35 10.63
N PRO A 88 4.57 -13.07 9.49
CA PRO A 88 4.65 -14.52 9.52
C PRO A 88 5.87 -14.96 10.34
N SER A 89 5.66 -15.90 11.27
CA SER A 89 6.72 -16.39 12.16
C SER A 89 7.41 -15.28 12.98
N ASN A 90 6.73 -14.16 13.22
CA ASN A 90 7.25 -13.01 13.96
C ASN A 90 8.56 -12.43 13.38
N SER A 91 8.79 -12.56 12.07
CA SER A 91 9.98 -12.03 11.41
C SER A 91 9.72 -11.53 9.99
N VAL A 92 10.58 -10.63 9.51
CA VAL A 92 10.50 -10.06 8.15
C VAL A 92 11.84 -9.47 7.75
N THR A 93 12.13 -9.45 6.44
CA THR A 93 13.17 -8.57 5.88
C THR A 93 12.49 -7.39 5.20
N LYS A 94 12.75 -6.18 5.69
CA LYS A 94 12.20 -4.93 5.14
C LYS A 94 13.30 -4.11 4.50
N THR A 95 13.06 -3.65 3.28
CA THR A 95 13.85 -2.58 2.66
C THR A 95 13.25 -1.23 3.04
N PHE A 96 14.07 -0.35 3.64
CA PHE A 96 13.74 1.03 3.92
C PHE A 96 14.27 1.92 2.80
N ASP A 97 13.40 2.18 1.83
CA ASP A 97 13.70 2.87 0.57
C ASP A 97 12.80 4.10 0.35
N SER A 98 12.22 4.64 1.44
CA SER A 98 11.38 5.85 1.37
C SER A 98 12.19 7.14 1.25
N ALA A 99 13.49 7.11 1.55
CA ALA A 99 14.42 8.22 1.40
C ALA A 99 15.83 7.70 1.14
N THR A 100 16.60 8.39 0.29
CA THR A 100 18.02 8.08 0.07
C THR A 100 18.89 8.65 1.19
N GLY A 101 20.11 8.13 1.32
CA GLY A 101 21.04 8.50 2.39
C GLY A 101 20.74 7.78 3.70
N ILE A 102 21.19 8.37 4.81
CA ILE A 102 21.03 7.82 6.16
C ILE A 102 19.75 8.37 6.77
N ASN A 103 18.82 7.48 7.11
CA ASN A 103 17.52 7.83 7.66
C ASN A 103 17.21 6.97 8.89
N THR A 104 16.48 7.55 9.85
CA THR A 104 16.00 6.85 11.05
C THR A 104 14.50 6.67 10.97
N TYR A 105 14.06 5.43 11.11
CA TYR A 105 12.66 5.03 11.08
C TYR A 105 12.23 4.52 12.45
N LYS A 106 11.12 5.03 12.96
CA LYS A 106 10.50 4.54 14.19
C LYS A 106 9.51 3.45 13.83
N VAL A 107 9.87 2.20 14.08
CA VAL A 107 8.95 1.07 13.88
C VAL A 107 8.09 0.87 15.13
N THR A 108 6.83 0.50 14.94
CA THR A 108 5.89 0.13 16.01
C THR A 108 5.45 -1.30 15.83
N VAL A 109 5.55 -2.12 16.86
CA VAL A 109 5.12 -3.53 16.85
C VAL A 109 4.00 -3.73 17.85
N VAL A 110 2.93 -4.38 17.40
CA VAL A 110 1.85 -4.88 18.25
C VAL A 110 2.00 -6.39 18.32
N VAL A 111 2.16 -6.92 19.52
CA VAL A 111 2.26 -8.36 19.78
C VAL A 111 0.98 -8.82 20.45
N SER A 112 0.35 -9.85 19.91
CA SER A 112 -0.89 -10.42 20.42
C SER A 112 -0.63 -11.68 21.24
N GLY A 113 -1.34 -11.81 22.35
CA GLY A 113 -1.35 -12.96 23.26
C GLY A 113 -2.75 -13.57 23.40
N ILE A 114 -2.91 -14.45 24.39
CA ILE A 114 -4.16 -15.21 24.61
C ILE A 114 -5.32 -14.25 24.91
N GLY A 115 -6.50 -14.58 24.39
CA GLY A 115 -7.74 -13.83 24.60
C GLY A 115 -7.70 -12.40 24.07
N GLY A 116 -6.85 -12.12 23.07
CA GLY A 116 -6.75 -10.80 22.45
C GLY A 116 -5.95 -9.78 23.27
N THR A 117 -5.26 -10.21 24.33
CA THR A 117 -4.31 -9.36 25.05
C THR A 117 -3.20 -8.90 24.10
N SER A 118 -2.68 -7.68 24.31
CA SER A 118 -1.65 -7.13 23.42
C SER A 118 -0.64 -6.26 24.14
N THR A 119 0.59 -6.29 23.66
CA THR A 119 1.70 -5.43 24.12
C THR A 119 2.29 -4.71 22.92
N ASN A 120 2.51 -3.40 23.06
CA ASN A 120 3.03 -2.53 21.99
C ASN A 120 4.43 -2.03 22.32
N LEU A 121 5.33 -2.03 21.34
CA LEU A 121 6.70 -1.54 21.48
C LEU A 121 7.08 -0.69 20.29
N THR A 122 7.98 0.26 20.50
CA THR A 122 8.59 1.04 19.42
C THR A 122 10.10 0.91 19.45
N LYS A 123 10.74 1.02 18.27
CA LYS A 123 12.20 1.02 18.14
C LYS A 123 12.63 1.91 16.99
N ASP A 124 13.68 2.70 17.21
CA ASP A 124 14.31 3.48 16.15
C ASP A 124 15.35 2.62 15.42
N ILE A 125 15.28 2.62 14.09
CA ILE A 125 16.18 1.90 13.18
C ILE A 125 16.82 2.92 12.25
N THR A 126 18.12 3.11 12.36
CA THR A 126 18.91 3.95 11.44
C THR A 126 19.55 3.09 10.36
N VAL A 127 19.34 3.45 9.09
CA VAL A 127 19.80 2.69 7.93
C VAL A 127 20.20 3.62 6.78
N ARG A 128 21.19 3.18 5.98
CA ARG A 128 21.60 3.83 4.73
C ARG A 128 20.92 3.16 3.54
N TYR A 129 20.26 3.95 2.71
CA TYR A 129 19.74 3.54 1.41
C TYR A 129 20.36 4.38 0.29
N ASP A 130 21.09 3.74 -0.60
CA ASP A 130 21.78 4.40 -1.71
C ASP A 130 21.08 4.02 -3.01
N PHE A 131 20.53 5.01 -3.71
CA PHE A 131 19.96 4.82 -5.03
C PHE A 131 20.22 6.05 -5.89
N THR A 132 20.71 5.84 -7.11
CA THR A 132 20.92 6.88 -8.10
C THR A 132 20.33 6.42 -9.42
N PRO A 133 19.20 6.99 -9.87
CA PRO A 133 18.65 6.66 -11.18
C PRO A 133 19.57 7.19 -12.30
N ASP A 134 19.45 6.60 -13.49
CA ASP A 134 20.05 7.18 -14.70
C ASP A 134 19.58 8.64 -14.86
N PRO A 135 20.49 9.62 -15.03
CA PRO A 135 20.13 11.03 -15.24
C PRO A 135 19.15 11.27 -16.39
N VAL A 136 19.13 10.40 -17.41
CA VAL A 136 18.17 10.45 -18.53
C VAL A 136 16.75 10.21 -18.04
N ILE A 137 16.55 9.28 -17.09
CA ILE A 137 15.22 9.04 -16.48
C ILE A 137 14.76 10.30 -15.76
N VAL A 138 15.62 10.88 -14.91
CA VAL A 138 15.29 12.11 -14.16
C VAL A 138 14.96 13.25 -15.12
N THR A 139 15.78 13.44 -16.15
CA THR A 139 15.58 14.46 -17.18
C THR A 139 14.27 14.25 -17.92
N ASN A 140 13.97 13.03 -18.34
CA ASN A 140 12.74 12.75 -19.07
C ASN A 140 11.50 12.97 -18.19
N VAL A 141 11.52 12.52 -16.93
CA VAL A 141 10.40 12.67 -15.98
C VAL A 141 10.16 14.13 -15.59
N THR A 142 11.21 14.89 -15.29
CA THR A 142 11.12 16.21 -14.61
C THR A 142 11.57 17.41 -15.46
N ASN A 143 12.12 17.18 -16.65
CA ASN A 143 12.85 18.19 -17.43
C ASN A 143 13.98 18.90 -16.63
N ASN A 144 14.56 18.20 -15.63
CA ASN A 144 15.51 18.74 -14.65
C ASN A 144 15.03 19.95 -13.83
N SER A 145 13.74 20.28 -13.90
CA SER A 145 13.16 21.39 -13.15
C SER A 145 11.71 21.07 -12.81
N SER A 146 10.80 21.19 -13.78
CA SER A 146 9.40 20.84 -13.63
C SER A 146 8.83 20.36 -14.96
N LYS A 147 8.03 19.31 -14.92
CA LYS A 147 7.33 18.78 -16.09
C LYS A 147 5.99 18.18 -15.71
N SER A 148 4.94 18.62 -16.40
CA SER A 148 3.58 18.11 -16.23
C SER A 148 3.26 17.01 -17.22
N TRP A 149 2.53 16.00 -16.75
CA TRP A 149 2.07 14.86 -17.52
C TRP A 149 0.56 14.68 -17.37
N VAL A 150 -0.07 14.10 -18.39
CA VAL A 150 -1.49 13.70 -18.40
C VAL A 150 -1.60 12.30 -19.01
N VAL A 151 -2.64 11.56 -18.64
CA VAL A 151 -2.94 10.26 -19.26
C VAL A 151 -3.23 10.46 -20.75
N ASP A 152 -2.56 9.67 -21.60
CA ASP A 152 -2.64 9.84 -23.04
C ASP A 152 -3.84 9.11 -23.66
N LYS A 153 -5.01 9.77 -23.63
CA LYS A 153 -6.24 9.24 -24.23
C LYS A 153 -6.17 8.95 -25.73
N SER A 154 -5.17 9.46 -26.45
CA SER A 154 -5.02 9.27 -27.89
C SER A 154 -4.38 7.94 -28.30
N VAL A 155 -3.95 7.12 -27.34
CA VAL A 155 -3.40 5.77 -27.62
C VAL A 155 -4.22 4.69 -26.91
N ALA A 156 -4.29 3.51 -27.53
CA ALA A 156 -4.92 2.35 -26.91
C ALA A 156 -4.08 1.82 -25.73
N GLY A 157 -4.75 1.27 -24.71
CA GLY A 157 -4.14 0.76 -23.49
C GLY A 157 -3.43 1.84 -22.68
N HIS A 158 -3.89 3.09 -22.74
CA HIS A 158 -3.38 4.18 -21.90
C HIS A 158 -3.77 4.01 -20.43
N LEU A 159 -4.84 3.25 -20.20
CA LEU A 159 -5.23 2.65 -18.94
C LEU A 159 -5.47 1.18 -19.23
N GLY A 160 -5.00 0.29 -18.37
CA GLY A 160 -5.33 -1.12 -18.49
C GLY A 160 -4.84 -1.94 -17.31
N VAL A 161 -5.24 -3.20 -17.32
CA VAL A 161 -4.95 -4.17 -16.25
C VAL A 161 -4.46 -5.48 -16.84
N GLY A 162 -3.54 -6.11 -16.12
CA GLY A 162 -3.03 -7.44 -16.40
C GLY A 162 -2.51 -8.12 -15.13
N PRO A 163 -1.90 -9.30 -15.25
CA PRO A 163 -1.33 -10.01 -14.11
C PRO A 163 -0.22 -9.23 -13.40
N TRP A 164 -0.14 -9.29 -12.07
CA TRP A 164 0.99 -8.73 -11.32
C TRP A 164 2.29 -9.51 -11.54
N SER A 165 2.22 -10.80 -11.85
CA SER A 165 3.42 -11.60 -12.09
C SER A 165 3.78 -11.60 -13.58
N GLY A 166 4.99 -11.16 -13.92
CA GLY A 166 5.61 -11.32 -15.24
C GLY A 166 5.02 -10.49 -16.39
N SER A 167 3.85 -9.89 -16.22
CA SER A 167 3.20 -9.10 -17.27
C SER A 167 3.83 -7.71 -17.38
N VAL A 168 4.00 -7.27 -18.63
CA VAL A 168 4.51 -5.95 -19.00
C VAL A 168 3.53 -5.16 -19.88
N THR A 169 2.33 -5.71 -20.09
CA THR A 169 1.25 -5.11 -20.89
C THR A 169 -0.10 -5.36 -20.23
N PRO A 170 -1.12 -4.53 -20.54
CA PRO A 170 -2.48 -4.73 -20.01
C PRO A 170 -3.22 -5.86 -20.74
N GLU A 171 -2.91 -7.12 -20.41
CA GLU A 171 -3.40 -8.31 -21.12
C GLU A 171 -4.88 -8.66 -20.87
N TRP A 172 -5.45 -8.24 -19.74
CA TRP A 172 -6.84 -8.56 -19.39
C TRP A 172 -7.84 -7.50 -19.84
N TYR A 173 -7.43 -6.23 -19.78
CA TYR A 173 -8.21 -5.14 -20.33
C TYR A 173 -7.30 -3.97 -20.67
N ALA A 174 -7.47 -3.43 -21.87
CA ALA A 174 -6.76 -2.26 -22.37
C ALA A 174 -7.79 -1.27 -22.93
N ALA A 175 -7.86 -0.07 -22.33
CA ALA A 175 -8.83 0.95 -22.74
C ALA A 175 -8.64 1.31 -24.23
N ALA A 176 -9.73 1.33 -24.98
CA ALA A 176 -9.73 1.89 -26.33
C ALA A 176 -9.38 3.38 -26.31
N ILE A 177 -9.03 3.93 -27.47
CA ILE A 177 -8.76 5.36 -27.63
C ILE A 177 -9.99 6.15 -27.13
N ASN A 178 -9.76 7.14 -26.27
CA ASN A 178 -10.78 7.97 -25.63
C ASN A 178 -11.87 7.23 -24.83
N GLU A 179 -11.71 5.95 -24.49
CA GLU A 179 -12.80 5.15 -23.91
C GLU A 179 -13.43 5.78 -22.64
N LYS A 180 -12.61 6.37 -21.75
CA LYS A 180 -13.10 6.97 -20.50
C LYS A 180 -13.58 8.41 -20.65
N ALA A 181 -13.60 8.98 -21.85
CA ALA A 181 -13.88 10.41 -22.03
C ALA A 181 -15.34 10.77 -21.70
N ALA A 182 -16.28 9.86 -21.97
CA ALA A 182 -17.70 10.11 -21.72
C ALA A 182 -18.10 9.88 -20.26
N CYS A 183 -17.60 8.81 -19.64
CA CYS A 183 -17.99 8.44 -18.27
C CYS A 183 -17.08 9.02 -17.19
N CYS A 184 -15.80 9.24 -17.49
CA CYS A 184 -14.78 9.52 -16.49
C CYS A 184 -13.66 10.45 -16.99
N ASN A 185 -14.04 11.61 -17.57
CA ASN A 185 -13.08 12.55 -18.17
C ASN A 185 -12.02 13.07 -17.16
N CYS A 186 -12.28 12.99 -15.86
CA CYS A 186 -11.31 13.30 -14.81
C CYS A 186 -9.97 12.56 -14.95
N LEU A 187 -9.96 11.35 -15.52
CA LEU A 187 -8.74 10.60 -15.84
C LEU A 187 -7.81 11.39 -16.77
N TYR A 188 -8.40 12.15 -17.69
CA TYR A 188 -7.69 12.88 -18.75
C TYR A 188 -7.44 14.34 -18.43
N THR A 189 -8.18 14.91 -17.47
CA THR A 189 -7.99 16.30 -17.03
C THR A 189 -7.08 16.43 -15.82
N THR A 190 -6.81 15.33 -15.11
CA THR A 190 -5.83 15.31 -14.03
C THR A 190 -4.41 15.50 -14.56
N LYS A 191 -3.70 16.50 -14.03
CA LYS A 191 -2.29 16.80 -14.34
C LYS A 191 -1.38 16.32 -13.22
N PHE A 192 -0.27 15.69 -13.59
CA PHE A 192 0.78 15.19 -12.69
C PHE A 192 2.07 15.97 -12.96
N THR A 193 2.39 16.93 -12.11
CA THR A 193 3.58 17.78 -12.25
C THR A 193 4.71 17.24 -11.37
N PHE A 194 5.73 16.68 -12.01
CA PHE A 194 6.94 16.21 -11.35
C PHE A 194 7.98 17.33 -11.37
N ALA A 195 8.51 17.68 -10.20
CA ALA A 195 9.54 18.68 -10.06
C ALA A 195 10.79 18.13 -9.38
N LYS A 196 11.94 18.65 -9.78
CA LYS A 196 13.23 18.48 -9.12
C LYS A 196 13.60 19.80 -8.46
N VAL A 197 13.71 19.81 -7.14
CA VAL A 197 14.07 20.99 -6.37
C VAL A 197 15.58 21.19 -6.45
N ALA A 198 16.05 22.17 -7.21
CA ALA A 198 17.47 22.37 -7.48
C ALA A 198 18.33 22.55 -6.21
N ALA A 199 17.79 23.22 -5.18
CA ALA A 199 18.51 23.52 -3.95
C ALA A 199 18.81 22.28 -3.09
N THR A 200 17.91 21.31 -3.07
CA THR A 200 17.97 20.12 -2.20
C THR A 200 18.21 18.83 -2.96
N GLY A 201 18.01 18.83 -4.28
CA GLY A 201 17.99 17.62 -5.11
C GLY A 201 16.79 16.71 -4.86
N THR A 202 15.82 17.13 -4.04
CA THR A 202 14.60 16.36 -3.74
C THR A 202 13.59 16.46 -4.88
N TYR A 203 12.60 15.56 -4.86
CA TYR A 203 11.55 15.53 -5.88
C TYR A 203 10.16 15.66 -5.28
N THR A 204 9.30 16.41 -5.97
CA THR A 204 7.91 16.61 -5.59
C THR A 204 6.97 16.26 -6.73
N LEU A 205 5.81 15.70 -6.37
CA LEU A 205 4.69 15.48 -7.28
C LEU A 205 3.53 16.37 -6.83
N THR A 206 3.10 17.27 -7.72
CA THR A 206 1.84 18.00 -7.58
C THR A 206 0.80 17.39 -8.50
N VAL A 207 -0.32 16.95 -7.92
CA VAL A 207 -1.50 16.48 -8.63
C VAL A 207 -2.54 17.59 -8.64
N ALA A 208 -3.06 17.91 -9.82
CA ALA A 208 -4.17 18.85 -9.99
C ALA A 208 -5.30 18.15 -10.76
N SER A 209 -6.44 17.95 -10.10
CA SER A 209 -7.56 17.15 -10.60
C SER A 209 -8.86 17.96 -10.58
N PRO A 210 -9.05 18.89 -11.54
CA PRO A 210 -10.16 19.85 -11.53
C PRO A 210 -11.55 19.19 -11.62
N ASP A 211 -11.64 18.02 -12.28
CA ASP A 211 -12.89 17.26 -12.42
C ASP A 211 -12.97 16.08 -11.44
N GLY A 212 -12.15 16.09 -10.39
CA GLY A 212 -11.95 14.96 -9.48
C GLY A 212 -10.94 13.96 -10.00
N ILE A 213 -10.88 12.80 -9.35
CA ILE A 213 -9.91 11.74 -9.66
C ILE A 213 -10.60 10.48 -10.17
N PHE A 214 -9.94 9.77 -11.08
CA PHE A 214 -10.40 8.47 -11.53
C PHE A 214 -9.89 7.36 -10.63
N THR A 215 -10.80 6.71 -9.91
CA THR A 215 -10.47 5.60 -9.01
C THR A 215 -11.70 4.74 -8.73
N LYS A 216 -11.51 3.59 -8.09
CA LYS A 216 -12.54 2.94 -7.29
C LYS A 216 -12.52 3.44 -5.84
N THR A 217 -13.62 3.24 -5.12
CA THR A 217 -13.77 3.61 -3.71
C THR A 217 -13.13 2.62 -2.74
N GLY A 218 -13.12 2.95 -1.44
CA GLY A 218 -12.67 2.07 -0.38
C GLY A 218 -11.16 2.00 -0.28
N ALA A 219 -10.65 0.87 0.22
CA ALA A 219 -9.22 0.60 0.26
C ALA A 219 -8.57 0.68 -1.15
N LEU A 220 -9.39 0.57 -2.20
CA LEU A 220 -8.96 0.68 -3.59
C LEU A 220 -8.58 2.10 -4.02
N ALA A 221 -8.86 3.13 -3.21
CA ALA A 221 -8.46 4.51 -3.48
C ALA A 221 -7.00 4.81 -3.06
N GLY A 222 -6.23 3.79 -2.66
CA GLY A 222 -4.85 3.96 -2.21
C GLY A 222 -4.70 4.90 -1.00
N GLY A 223 -5.70 4.96 -0.13
CA GLY A 223 -5.70 5.83 1.05
C GLY A 223 -5.88 7.32 0.77
N LEU A 224 -6.31 7.71 -0.44
CA LEU A 224 -6.59 9.11 -0.77
C LEU A 224 -7.70 9.67 0.15
N PRO A 225 -7.49 10.84 0.78
CA PRO A 225 -8.44 11.37 1.75
C PRO A 225 -9.73 11.83 1.08
N GLY A 226 -10.87 11.56 1.74
CA GLY A 226 -12.19 12.00 1.27
C GLY A 226 -12.84 11.12 0.21
N ILE A 227 -12.17 10.06 -0.25
CA ILE A 227 -12.79 9.08 -1.15
C ILE A 227 -13.75 8.19 -0.35
N PRO A 228 -15.00 7.98 -0.80
CA PRO A 228 -15.97 7.12 -0.11
C PRO A 228 -15.44 5.70 0.11
N ALA A 229 -15.99 5.01 1.10
CA ALA A 229 -15.62 3.62 1.39
C ALA A 229 -16.18 2.61 0.36
N THR A 230 -17.28 2.96 -0.32
CA THR A 230 -18.00 2.10 -1.28
C THR A 230 -18.50 2.93 -2.47
N GLY A 231 -18.67 2.26 -3.61
CA GLY A 231 -18.98 2.87 -4.90
C GLY A 231 -18.25 2.19 -6.07
N ASP A 232 -18.66 2.55 -7.28
CA ASP A 232 -18.11 1.99 -8.50
C ASP A 232 -16.81 2.69 -8.93
N GLU A 233 -16.18 2.20 -9.99
CA GLU A 233 -15.12 2.94 -10.67
C GLU A 233 -15.69 4.22 -11.29
N GLY A 234 -15.08 5.37 -11.00
CA GLY A 234 -15.61 6.65 -11.47
C GLY A 234 -14.76 7.86 -11.11
N CYS A 235 -15.31 9.04 -11.37
CA CYS A 235 -14.73 10.31 -10.95
C CYS A 235 -15.21 10.67 -9.55
N TYR A 236 -14.28 10.78 -8.60
CA TYR A 236 -14.56 11.15 -7.23
C TYR A 236 -14.03 12.54 -6.91
N PRO A 237 -14.78 13.38 -6.15
CA PRO A 237 -14.30 14.70 -5.75
C PRO A 237 -13.00 14.62 -4.96
N TYR A 238 -11.92 15.13 -5.57
CA TYR A 238 -10.63 15.29 -4.95
C TYR A 238 -9.84 16.30 -5.79
N ALA A 239 -9.39 17.40 -5.20
CA ALA A 239 -8.76 18.50 -5.94
C ALA A 239 -7.30 18.21 -6.31
N GLY A 240 -6.70 17.21 -5.68
CA GLY A 240 -5.28 16.90 -5.79
C GLY A 240 -4.51 17.37 -4.55
N GLY A 241 -3.18 17.31 -4.64
CA GLY A 241 -2.29 17.58 -3.52
C GLY A 241 -0.84 17.62 -3.98
N THR A 242 0.06 17.93 -3.05
CA THR A 242 1.51 17.84 -3.28
C THR A 242 2.13 16.92 -2.24
N SER A 243 3.04 16.06 -2.70
CA SER A 243 3.87 15.23 -1.83
C SER A 243 5.27 15.09 -2.40
N ASP A 244 6.20 14.68 -1.57
CA ASP A 244 7.49 14.23 -2.04
C ASP A 244 7.37 12.88 -2.75
N PHE A 245 8.36 12.56 -3.57
CA PHE A 245 8.62 11.21 -4.04
C PHE A 245 10.12 10.96 -4.13
N VAL A 246 10.51 9.69 -4.20
CA VAL A 246 11.89 9.28 -4.45
C VAL A 246 11.96 8.34 -5.64
N PHE A 247 13.10 8.33 -6.33
CA PHE A 247 13.43 7.23 -7.22
C PHE A 247 14.02 6.10 -6.39
N SER A 248 13.61 4.88 -6.67
CA SER A 248 14.13 3.66 -6.04
C SER A 248 14.28 2.55 -7.08
N GLY A 249 14.94 1.46 -6.68
CA GLY A 249 14.96 0.24 -7.49
C GLY A 249 13.56 -0.37 -7.56
N SER A 250 13.16 -0.81 -8.75
CA SER A 250 11.91 -1.55 -8.94
C SER A 250 11.95 -2.88 -8.18
N SER A 251 10.89 -3.18 -7.44
CA SER A 251 10.72 -4.44 -6.68
C SER A 251 9.71 -5.39 -7.33
N THR A 252 9.30 -5.11 -8.57
CA THR A 252 8.21 -5.82 -9.26
C THR A 252 8.60 -7.18 -9.82
N GLY A 253 9.90 -7.46 -9.92
CA GLY A 253 10.43 -8.68 -10.53
C GLY A 253 10.39 -8.71 -12.05
N ILE A 254 10.09 -7.58 -12.71
CA ILE A 254 10.16 -7.46 -14.17
C ILE A 254 11.63 -7.30 -14.60
N ALA A 255 12.08 -8.14 -15.52
CA ALA A 255 13.43 -8.06 -16.07
C ALA A 255 13.59 -6.84 -16.98
N ALA A 256 14.78 -6.21 -17.00
CA ALA A 256 15.02 -5.05 -17.88
C ALA A 256 14.81 -5.32 -19.38
N SER A 257 14.96 -6.57 -19.83
CA SER A 257 14.77 -6.97 -21.23
C SER A 257 13.29 -6.99 -21.68
N THR A 258 12.36 -6.84 -20.74
CA THR A 258 10.92 -6.72 -20.99
C THR A 258 10.51 -5.34 -20.50
N PRO A 259 10.06 -4.44 -21.39
CA PRO A 259 10.29 -2.99 -21.31
C PRO A 259 10.21 -2.46 -19.87
N SER A 260 11.35 -2.41 -19.18
CA SER A 260 11.47 -1.93 -17.81
C SER A 260 12.82 -1.25 -17.64
N THR A 261 12.79 -0.08 -17.00
CA THR A 261 14.01 0.63 -16.60
C THR A 261 14.60 0.11 -15.29
N GLN A 262 13.90 -0.81 -14.60
CA GLN A 262 14.17 -1.23 -13.22
C GLN A 262 14.19 -0.08 -12.20
N VAL A 263 13.66 1.09 -12.55
CA VAL A 263 13.49 2.24 -11.66
C VAL A 263 12.01 2.42 -11.34
N ALA A 264 11.72 2.76 -10.09
CA ALA A 264 10.38 3.12 -9.65
C ALA A 264 10.31 4.58 -9.16
N ILE A 265 9.14 5.19 -9.32
CA ILE A 265 8.72 6.41 -8.65
C ILE A 265 7.97 5.98 -7.40
N LYS A 266 8.53 6.23 -6.22
CA LYS A 266 7.90 5.90 -4.94
C LYS A 266 7.34 7.16 -4.30
N LEU A 267 6.02 7.28 -4.25
CA LEU A 267 5.32 8.41 -3.65
C LEU A 267 5.37 8.34 -2.12
N SER A 268 5.52 9.50 -1.49
CA SER A 268 5.45 9.66 -0.03
C SER A 268 4.03 10.03 0.42
N GLY A 269 3.59 9.46 1.54
CA GLY A 269 2.27 9.75 2.12
C GLY A 269 1.10 9.31 1.24
N THR A 270 -0.07 9.91 1.46
CA THR A 270 -1.35 9.48 0.84
C THR A 270 -2.05 10.60 0.07
N ASN A 271 -1.41 11.76 -0.12
CA ASN A 271 -2.03 12.94 -0.76
C ASN A 271 -1.90 12.96 -2.28
N THR A 272 -1.14 12.04 -2.86
CA THR A 272 -0.91 11.99 -4.31
C THR A 272 -1.02 10.57 -4.85
N PHE A 273 -1.20 10.50 -6.16
CA PHE A 273 -1.31 9.29 -6.95
C PHE A 273 -0.90 9.60 -8.39
N ILE A 274 -0.78 8.59 -9.24
CA ILE A 274 -0.58 8.77 -10.68
C ILE A 274 -1.63 7.96 -11.43
N GLY A 275 -2.48 8.64 -12.20
CA GLY A 275 -3.48 8.06 -13.11
C GLY A 275 -4.68 7.36 -12.43
N TYR A 276 -4.44 6.27 -11.72
CA TYR A 276 -5.44 5.45 -11.03
C TYR A 276 -5.05 5.23 -9.57
N GLY A 277 -6.03 5.19 -8.66
CA GLY A 277 -5.80 4.88 -7.26
C GLY A 277 -5.28 3.44 -7.10
N ALA A 278 -3.96 3.30 -7.00
CA ALA A 278 -3.31 2.01 -6.80
C ALA A 278 -3.00 1.76 -5.32
N THR A 279 -2.92 0.49 -4.92
CA THR A 279 -2.55 0.11 -3.54
C THR A 279 -1.09 0.32 -3.25
N LEU A 280 -0.20 -0.03 -4.18
CA LEU A 280 1.19 0.37 -4.03
C LEU A 280 1.40 1.82 -4.46
N LYS A 281 2.33 2.47 -3.76
CA LYS A 281 2.81 3.82 -4.06
C LYS A 281 4.11 3.84 -4.87
N ALA A 282 4.63 2.67 -5.23
CA ALA A 282 5.80 2.50 -6.08
C ALA A 282 5.35 2.16 -7.51
N TYR A 283 5.53 3.12 -8.43
CA TYR A 283 5.21 2.99 -9.84
C TYR A 283 6.49 2.67 -10.60
N GLU A 284 6.61 1.46 -11.11
CA GLU A 284 7.71 1.08 -11.99
C GLU A 284 7.62 1.86 -13.30
N ILE A 285 8.75 2.45 -13.69
CA ILE A 285 8.93 3.12 -14.97
C ILE A 285 9.29 2.04 -15.99
N MET A 286 8.30 1.66 -16.79
CA MET A 286 8.47 0.69 -17.86
C MET A 286 9.27 1.33 -19.01
N VAL A 287 8.86 2.52 -19.41
CA VAL A 287 9.50 3.33 -20.46
C VAL A 287 9.38 4.81 -20.11
N VAL A 288 10.42 5.61 -20.35
CA VAL A 288 10.32 7.07 -20.28
C VAL A 288 11.18 7.75 -21.34
N THR A 289 10.58 8.68 -22.06
CA THR A 289 11.21 9.55 -23.07
C THR A 289 10.77 11.00 -22.86
N PRO A 290 11.28 11.99 -23.61
CA PRO A 290 10.80 13.36 -23.50
C PRO A 290 9.30 13.55 -23.78
N THR A 291 8.64 12.63 -24.50
CA THR A 291 7.22 12.79 -24.91
C THR A 291 6.31 11.63 -24.49
N TYR A 292 6.83 10.62 -23.81
CA TYR A 292 6.07 9.42 -23.46
C TYR A 292 6.56 8.82 -22.15
N MET A 293 5.64 8.42 -21.28
CA MET A 293 5.91 7.67 -20.06
C MET A 293 4.95 6.49 -19.98
N TYR A 294 5.49 5.30 -19.68
CA TYR A 294 4.72 4.10 -19.43
C TYR A 294 5.03 3.63 -18.01
N LEU A 295 3.98 3.56 -17.18
CA LEU A 295 4.08 3.17 -15.79
C LEU A 295 3.32 1.87 -15.51
N ARG A 296 3.81 1.14 -14.52
CA ARG A 296 3.21 -0.07 -13.98
C ARG A 296 3.15 0.03 -12.45
N VAL A 297 2.03 -0.36 -11.86
CA VAL A 297 1.85 -0.35 -10.40
C VAL A 297 0.96 -1.51 -9.97
N GLN A 298 1.17 -2.05 -8.78
CA GLN A 298 0.27 -3.08 -8.26
C GLN A 298 -1.07 -2.43 -7.91
N GLY A 299 -2.13 -3.00 -8.47
CA GLY A 299 -3.49 -2.65 -8.11
C GLY A 299 -3.85 -3.09 -6.72
N THR A 300 -5.10 -2.87 -6.36
CA THR A 300 -5.57 -3.22 -5.04
C THR A 300 -5.75 -4.70 -4.82
N GLU A 301 -6.22 -5.39 -5.86
CA GLU A 301 -6.04 -6.82 -5.90
C GLU A 301 -4.55 -7.07 -6.14
N THR A 302 -3.88 -7.71 -5.19
CA THR A 302 -2.42 -7.95 -5.24
C THR A 302 -1.99 -8.80 -6.45
N GLY A 303 -2.94 -9.49 -7.09
CA GLY A 303 -2.75 -10.19 -8.35
C GLY A 303 -2.78 -9.31 -9.61
N ASN A 304 -3.09 -8.02 -9.49
CA ASN A 304 -3.31 -7.12 -10.62
C ASN A 304 -2.16 -6.11 -10.77
N ALA A 305 -1.69 -5.92 -12.00
CA ALA A 305 -0.89 -4.79 -12.42
C ALA A 305 -1.75 -3.80 -13.20
N TRP A 306 -1.70 -2.53 -12.81
CA TRP A 306 -2.27 -1.43 -13.59
C TRP A 306 -1.20 -0.72 -14.39
N TYR A 307 -1.60 -0.32 -15.59
CA TYR A 307 -0.72 0.25 -16.59
C TYR A 307 -1.22 1.62 -17.03
N LEU A 308 -0.31 2.58 -17.10
CA LEU A 308 -0.62 3.97 -17.45
C LEU A 308 0.32 4.47 -18.53
N LYS A 309 -0.23 4.98 -19.63
CA LYS A 309 0.54 5.71 -20.65
C LYS A 309 0.24 7.20 -20.52
N LEU A 310 1.30 7.99 -20.36
CA LEU A 310 1.22 9.43 -20.18
C LEU A 310 1.99 10.15 -21.28
N LYS A 311 1.56 11.37 -21.56
CA LYS A 311 2.25 12.34 -22.41
C LYS A 311 2.44 13.67 -21.67
N PRO A 312 3.36 14.54 -22.10
CA PRO A 312 3.47 15.89 -21.57
C PRO A 312 2.13 16.63 -21.62
N ALA A 313 1.77 17.27 -20.52
CA ALA A 313 0.66 18.20 -20.46
C ALA A 313 1.13 19.51 -21.10
N LEU A 314 0.59 19.82 -22.29
CA LEU A 314 0.76 21.13 -22.90
C LEU A 314 -0.05 22.19 -22.17
#